data_AF-A0A2H1VM83-F1
#
_entry.id   AF-A0A2H1VM83-F1
#
_cell.length_a   1.000
_cell.length_b   1.000
_cell.length_c   1.000
_cell.angle_alpha   90.00
_cell.angle_beta   90.00
_cell.angle_gamma   90.00
#
_symmetry.space_group_name_H-M   'P 1'
#
loop_
_entity.id
_entity.type
_entity.pdbx_description
1 polymer ?
#
loop_
_entity_poly.entity_id
_entity_poly.type
_entity_poly.pdbx_seq_one_letter_code
_entity_poly.pdbx_strand_id
1 'polypeptide(L)'
;EDYQTDEEAVSGGQRLAITVLWLALNEECEAMIDPHVQRVYVAYTFLGRAGAELETPVSLPKPKHYVDKCYFNFKKTFELEDTDLMKLSHMARCRAASKMSQDERDCIIFSVVSEPAEDPLGLESCEDIGYAYLYLGDLLAYSAGSPGYRR
;
A
#
# COMPACT_ATOMS: atom_id res chain seq x y z
N GLU A 1 32.75 -13.17 42.00
CA GLU A 1 31.95 -14.14 41.23
C GLU A 1 30.52 -13.87 41.63
N ASP A 2 29.61 -13.32 40.83
CA ASP A 2 29.57 -13.03 39.40
C ASP A 2 28.71 -11.77 39.22
N TYR A 3 29.15 -10.85 38.36
CA TYR A 3 28.28 -9.79 37.84
C TYR A 3 27.61 -10.36 36.60
N GLN A 4 26.35 -10.73 36.73
CA GLN A 4 25.57 -11.20 35.60
C GLN A 4 25.12 -9.98 34.79
N THR A 5 25.88 -9.69 33.73
CA THR A 5 25.55 -8.66 32.74
C THR A 5 24.33 -9.15 31.95
N ASP A 6 23.22 -8.44 32.06
CA ASP A 6 22.10 -8.56 31.12
C ASP A 6 22.57 -8.08 29.74
N GLU A 7 23.10 -9.01 28.93
CA GLU A 7 23.17 -8.82 27.49
C GLU A 7 21.76 -8.98 26.92
N GLU A 8 20.95 -7.92 27.02
CA GLU A 8 19.85 -7.73 26.08
C GLU A 8 20.49 -7.66 24.68
N ALA A 9 20.48 -8.80 23.99
CA ALA A 9 20.76 -8.87 22.58
C ALA A 9 19.81 -7.88 21.89
N VAL A 10 20.34 -6.75 21.44
CA VAL A 10 19.67 -5.90 20.48
C VAL A 10 19.56 -6.73 19.20
N SER A 11 18.49 -7.52 19.08
CA SER A 11 18.10 -8.08 17.80
C SER A 11 17.75 -6.86 16.96
N GLY A 12 18.65 -6.53 16.03
CA GLY A 12 18.36 -5.53 15.00
C GLY A 12 17.23 -6.08 14.13
N GLY A 13 15.99 -5.95 14.60
CA GLY A 13 14.79 -6.43 13.92
C GLY A 13 14.77 -5.90 12.51
N GLN A 14 14.48 -6.78 11.55
CA GLN A 14 14.34 -6.37 10.16
C GLN A 14 13.07 -5.54 10.05
N ARG A 15 13.21 -4.31 9.57
CA ARG A 15 12.12 -3.34 9.48
C ARG A 15 11.85 -2.99 8.04
N LEU A 16 10.58 -2.94 7.68
CA LEU A 16 10.12 -2.42 6.40
C LEU A 16 9.08 -1.35 6.64
N ALA A 17 9.14 -0.24 5.90
CA ALA A 17 8.13 0.78 5.96
C ALA A 17 7.46 0.97 4.60
N ILE A 18 6.14 1.07 4.62
CA ILE A 18 5.33 1.45 3.46
C ILE A 18 4.80 2.85 3.74
N THR A 19 4.93 3.73 2.75
CA THR A 19 4.43 5.12 2.85
C THR A 19 3.53 5.44 1.67
N VAL A 20 2.26 5.72 1.96
CA VAL A 20 1.32 6.30 1.00
C VAL A 20 1.48 7.82 1.07
N LEU A 21 2.23 8.38 0.12
CA LEU A 21 2.53 9.81 0.09
C LEU A 21 1.31 10.62 -0.38
N TRP A 22 0.86 10.35 -1.61
CA TRP A 22 -0.25 11.07 -2.22
C TRP A 22 -0.93 10.25 -3.32
N LEU A 23 -2.15 10.65 -3.67
CA LEU A 23 -2.94 10.17 -4.80
C LEU A 23 -3.25 11.34 -5.74
N ALA A 24 -3.24 11.08 -7.05
CA ALA A 24 -3.77 11.97 -8.08
C ALA A 24 -4.71 11.16 -8.97
N LEU A 25 -5.79 11.78 -9.44
CA LEU A 25 -6.75 11.18 -10.36
C LEU A 25 -6.57 11.81 -11.74
N ASN A 26 -6.62 10.98 -12.79
CA ASN A 26 -6.66 11.49 -14.15
C ASN A 26 -8.02 12.17 -14.39
N GLU A 27 -8.04 13.25 -15.15
CA GLU A 27 -9.23 14.03 -15.50
C GLU A 27 -10.33 13.17 -16.16
N GLU A 28 -9.91 12.14 -16.91
CA GLU A 28 -10.79 11.27 -17.68
C GLU A 28 -11.25 10.02 -16.91
N CYS A 29 -10.76 9.77 -15.69
CA CYS A 29 -11.15 8.57 -14.96
C CYS A 29 -12.56 8.68 -14.37
N GLU A 30 -13.27 7.55 -14.29
CA GLU A 30 -14.66 7.47 -13.81
C GLU A 30 -14.82 8.12 -12.43
N ALA A 31 -13.90 7.87 -11.51
CA ALA A 31 -13.90 8.46 -10.17
C ALA A 31 -13.83 10.00 -10.18
N MET A 32 -13.12 10.60 -11.16
CA MET A 32 -13.00 12.05 -11.27
C MET A 32 -14.32 12.68 -11.72
N ILE A 33 -14.99 12.07 -12.70
CA ILE A 33 -16.24 12.57 -13.29
C ILE A 33 -17.50 12.22 -12.48
N ASP A 34 -17.45 11.19 -11.63
CA ASP A 34 -18.60 10.77 -10.83
C ASP A 34 -18.86 11.73 -9.65
N PRO A 35 -20.03 12.38 -9.57
CA PRO A 35 -20.37 13.28 -8.46
C PRO A 35 -20.59 12.56 -7.11
N HIS A 36 -20.80 11.24 -7.10
CA HIS A 36 -20.97 10.47 -5.87
C HIS A 36 -19.64 10.18 -5.16
N VAL A 37 -18.53 10.16 -5.91
CA VAL A 37 -17.19 10.08 -5.32
C VAL A 37 -16.82 11.44 -4.75
N GLN A 38 -16.99 11.61 -3.43
CA GLN A 38 -16.74 12.88 -2.74
C GLN A 38 -15.46 12.85 -1.91
N ARG A 39 -15.15 11.71 -1.31
CA ARG A 39 -13.97 11.51 -0.46
C ARG A 39 -13.30 10.20 -0.82
N VAL A 40 -11.98 10.19 -0.71
CA VAL A 40 -11.16 9.03 -1.04
C VAL A 40 -10.12 8.78 0.04
N TYR A 41 -9.88 7.51 0.31
CA TYR A 41 -8.76 7.04 1.11
C TYR A 41 -8.02 5.93 0.37
N VAL A 42 -6.85 5.54 0.87
CA VAL A 42 -6.06 4.45 0.28
C VAL A 42 -5.91 3.33 1.30
N ALA A 43 -6.35 2.15 0.92
CA ALA A 43 -6.08 0.90 1.62
C ALA A 43 -4.93 0.16 0.92
N TYR A 44 -4.24 -0.73 1.62
CA TYR A 44 -3.36 -1.69 0.94
C TYR A 44 -3.26 -3.03 1.63
N THR A 45 -2.95 -4.06 0.85
CA THR A 45 -2.61 -5.40 1.36
C THR A 45 -1.11 -5.61 1.34
N PHE A 46 -0.57 -6.25 2.37
CA PHE A 46 0.86 -6.56 2.46
C PHE A 46 1.09 -7.87 3.22
N LEU A 47 1.85 -8.80 2.64
CA LEU A 47 2.13 -10.14 3.21
C LEU A 47 0.86 -10.96 3.52
N GLY A 48 -0.21 -10.72 2.76
CA GLY A 48 -1.54 -11.28 2.99
C GLY A 48 -2.27 -10.68 4.21
N ARG A 49 -1.82 -9.52 4.72
CA ARG A 49 -2.52 -8.74 5.74
C ARG A 49 -3.34 -7.65 5.06
N ALA A 50 -4.50 -7.35 5.62
CA ALA A 50 -5.43 -6.30 5.22
C ALA A 50 -6.19 -5.83 6.46
N GLY A 51 -6.78 -4.63 6.41
CA GLY A 51 -7.60 -4.09 7.49
C GLY A 51 -7.29 -2.63 7.79
N ALA A 52 -8.00 -2.08 8.79
CA ALA A 52 -8.00 -0.66 9.12
C ALA A 52 -6.61 -0.09 9.45
N GLU A 53 -5.67 -0.91 9.94
CA GLU A 53 -4.29 -0.48 10.21
C GLU A 53 -3.43 -0.29 8.96
N LEU A 54 -3.91 -0.79 7.82
CA LEU A 54 -3.31 -0.65 6.48
C LEU A 54 -4.13 0.28 5.58
N GLU A 55 -4.95 1.13 6.19
CA GLU A 55 -5.71 2.18 5.53
C GLU A 55 -5.18 3.55 5.97
N THR A 56 -5.24 4.54 5.07
CA THR A 56 -4.94 5.92 5.46
C THR A 56 -5.97 6.38 6.50
N PRO A 57 -5.56 6.94 7.66
CA PRO A 57 -6.46 7.17 8.80
C PRO A 57 -7.62 8.14 8.55
N VAL A 58 -7.55 8.93 7.48
CA VAL A 58 -8.57 9.90 7.11
C VAL A 58 -8.78 9.87 5.60
N SER A 59 -10.03 9.87 5.18
CA SER A 59 -10.38 10.14 3.80
C SER A 59 -10.19 11.61 3.50
N LEU A 60 -9.67 11.92 2.32
CA LEU A 60 -9.48 13.29 1.85
C LEU A 60 -10.55 13.62 0.80
N PRO A 61 -10.94 14.90 0.66
CA PRO A 61 -11.82 15.31 -0.42
C PRO A 61 -11.22 14.90 -1.77
N LYS A 62 -12.07 14.46 -2.70
CA LYS A 62 -11.69 14.20 -4.09
C LYS A 62 -10.96 15.44 -4.66
N PRO A 63 -9.83 15.27 -5.39
CA PRO A 63 -9.15 16.37 -6.07
C PRO A 63 -10.11 17.14 -6.99
N LYS A 64 -9.98 18.46 -7.06
CA LYS A 64 -10.85 19.29 -7.91
C LYS A 64 -10.35 19.35 -9.35
N HIS A 65 -9.04 19.28 -9.53
CA HIS A 65 -8.36 19.27 -10.82
C HIS A 65 -7.37 18.10 -10.91
N TYR A 66 -7.07 17.62 -12.11
CA TYR A 66 -6.09 16.52 -12.33
C TYR A 66 -4.67 16.82 -11.82
N VAL A 67 -4.32 18.11 -11.70
CA VAL A 67 -3.03 18.54 -11.15
C VAL A 67 -3.00 18.50 -9.62
N ASP A 68 -4.16 18.43 -8.98
CA ASP A 68 -4.27 18.40 -7.52
C ASP A 68 -4.00 16.99 -6.99
N LYS A 69 -3.50 16.95 -5.74
CA LYS A 69 -3.11 15.71 -5.07
C LYS A 69 -3.77 15.62 -3.70
N CYS A 70 -4.27 14.45 -3.36
CA CYS A 70 -4.62 14.09 -1.98
C CYS A 70 -3.33 13.65 -1.27
N TYR A 71 -2.79 14.48 -0.38
CA TYR A 71 -1.57 14.17 0.39
C TYR A 71 -1.91 13.46 1.70
N PHE A 72 -1.70 12.16 1.75
CA PHE A 72 -1.95 11.35 2.94
C PHE A 72 -0.76 11.32 3.91
N ASN A 73 0.47 11.23 3.37
CA ASN A 73 1.71 11.06 4.15
C ASN A 73 1.61 9.97 5.22
N PHE A 74 0.88 8.90 4.93
CA PHE A 74 0.65 7.81 5.87
C PHE A 74 1.80 6.81 5.79
N LYS A 75 2.51 6.61 6.90
CA LYS A 75 3.61 5.66 7.01
C LYS A 75 3.27 4.58 8.03
N LYS A 76 3.34 3.33 7.60
CA LYS A 76 3.32 2.16 8.49
C LYS A 76 4.69 1.50 8.47
N THR A 77 5.24 1.22 9.66
CA THR A 77 6.47 0.44 9.80
C THR A 77 6.12 -0.93 10.36
N PHE A 78 6.69 -1.95 9.77
CA PHE A 78 6.54 -3.35 10.12
C PHE A 78 7.85 -3.83 10.71
N GLU A 79 7.79 -4.36 11.94
CA GLU A 79 8.81 -5.28 12.44
C GLU A 79 8.52 -6.64 11.81
N LEU A 80 9.52 -7.21 11.15
CA LEU A 80 9.36 -8.44 10.39
C LEU A 80 9.79 -9.64 11.23
N GLU A 81 8.92 -10.64 11.30
CA GLU A 81 9.23 -11.94 11.88
C GLU A 81 9.78 -12.90 10.81
N ASP A 82 10.38 -14.03 11.21
CA ASP A 82 10.93 -15.02 10.27
C ASP A 82 9.90 -15.49 9.24
N THR A 83 8.62 -15.62 9.65
CA THR A 83 7.54 -15.99 8.73
C THR A 83 7.26 -14.92 7.67
N ASP A 84 7.41 -13.64 8.01
CA ASP A 84 7.29 -12.51 7.08
C ASP A 84 8.46 -12.49 6.10
N LEU A 85 9.68 -12.81 6.55
CA LEU A 85 10.85 -12.89 5.69
C LEU A 85 10.70 -13.97 4.62
N MET A 86 10.10 -15.10 4.96
CA MET A 86 9.79 -16.16 3.98
C MET A 86 8.78 -15.68 2.92
N LYS A 87 7.73 -14.95 3.34
CA LYS A 87 6.76 -14.33 2.41
C LYS A 87 7.39 -13.24 1.55
N LEU A 88 8.23 -12.38 2.13
CA LEU A 88 8.96 -11.35 1.39
C LEU A 88 9.91 -11.95 0.34
N SER A 89 10.60 -13.05 0.68
CA SER A 89 11.44 -13.79 -0.26
C SER A 89 10.65 -14.37 -1.44
N HIS A 90 9.40 -14.79 -1.20
CA HIS A 90 8.47 -15.15 -2.27
C HIS A 90 8.08 -13.94 -3.13
N MET A 91 7.63 -12.85 -2.53
CA MET A 91 7.26 -11.62 -3.25
C MET A 91 8.43 -11.03 -4.06
N ALA A 92 9.66 -11.11 -3.55
CA ALA A 92 10.87 -10.65 -4.23
C ALA A 92 11.17 -11.42 -5.52
N ARG A 93 10.64 -12.64 -5.68
CA ARG A 93 10.76 -13.44 -6.91
C ARG A 93 9.59 -13.23 -7.86
N CYS A 94 8.50 -12.60 -7.39
CA CYS A 94 7.32 -12.32 -8.19
C CYS A 94 7.48 -11.02 -8.98
N ARG A 95 7.00 -11.03 -10.23
CA ARG A 95 7.12 -9.93 -11.21
C ARG A 95 5.81 -9.77 -11.95
N ALA A 96 5.48 -8.55 -12.37
CA ALA A 96 4.26 -8.27 -13.11
C ALA A 96 4.22 -9.03 -14.45
N ALA A 97 5.34 -9.02 -15.19
CA ALA A 97 5.42 -9.61 -16.52
C ALA A 97 5.23 -11.14 -16.56
N SER A 98 5.32 -11.83 -15.42
CA SER A 98 5.23 -13.29 -15.34
C SER A 98 3.91 -13.81 -14.76
N LYS A 99 2.96 -12.92 -14.42
CA LYS A 99 1.72 -13.28 -13.73
C LYS A 99 0.50 -13.10 -14.63
N MET A 100 -0.40 -14.08 -14.55
CA MET A 100 -1.71 -14.05 -15.22
C MET A 100 -2.83 -13.46 -14.35
N SER A 101 -2.61 -13.36 -13.03
CA SER A 101 -3.56 -12.83 -12.05
C SER A 101 -2.82 -12.13 -10.91
N GLN A 102 -3.45 -11.13 -10.30
CA GLN A 102 -2.91 -10.42 -9.13
C GLN A 102 -3.39 -11.11 -7.83
N ASP A 103 -2.47 -11.73 -7.09
CA ASP A 103 -2.71 -12.32 -5.77
C ASP A 103 -2.03 -11.46 -4.70
N GLU A 104 -2.72 -11.21 -3.58
CA GLU A 104 -2.22 -10.44 -2.42
C GLU A 104 -0.99 -11.06 -1.73
N ARG A 105 -0.69 -12.33 -2.04
CA ARG A 105 0.52 -13.02 -1.58
C ARG A 105 1.74 -12.74 -2.45
N ASP A 106 1.54 -12.23 -3.67
CA ASP A 106 2.59 -12.03 -4.66
C ASP A 106 3.05 -10.57 -4.78
N CYS A 107 2.18 -9.61 -4.44
CA CYS A 107 2.43 -8.18 -4.59
C CYS A 107 1.72 -7.36 -3.51
N ILE A 108 2.13 -6.09 -3.37
CA ILE A 108 1.37 -5.11 -2.57
C ILE A 108 0.26 -4.58 -3.47
N ILE A 109 -0.98 -4.67 -3.01
CA ILE A 109 -2.14 -4.11 -3.71
C ILE A 109 -2.58 -2.86 -2.97
N PHE A 110 -2.54 -1.71 -3.63
CA PHE A 110 -3.14 -0.49 -3.13
C PHE A 110 -4.53 -0.34 -3.75
N SER A 111 -5.55 -0.16 -2.92
CA SER A 111 -6.91 0.14 -3.34
C SER A 111 -7.22 1.60 -3.04
N VAL A 112 -7.70 2.33 -4.02
CA VAL A 112 -8.31 3.64 -3.83
C VAL A 112 -9.78 3.40 -3.52
N VAL A 113 -10.23 3.87 -2.36
CA VAL A 113 -11.57 3.58 -1.86
C VAL A 113 -12.36 4.89 -1.76
N SER A 114 -13.57 4.90 -2.30
CA SER A 114 -14.54 5.98 -2.12
C SER A 114 -15.24 5.80 -0.79
N GLU A 115 -15.19 6.82 0.06
CA GLU A 115 -15.95 6.88 1.30
C GLU A 115 -17.20 7.75 1.07
N PRO A 116 -18.42 7.19 1.22
CA PRO A 116 -19.65 7.97 1.09
C PRO A 116 -19.74 9.03 2.19
N ALA A 117 -20.59 10.03 1.99
CA ALA A 117 -20.92 10.96 3.05
C ALA A 117 -21.58 10.20 4.22
N GLU A 118 -21.45 10.70 5.45
CA GLU A 118 -22.16 10.11 6.59
C GLU A 118 -23.67 10.14 6.34
N ASP A 119 -24.23 8.98 6.01
CA ASP A 119 -25.67 8.76 5.89
C ASP A 119 -26.23 8.36 7.27
N PRO A 120 -27.22 9.09 7.82
CA PRO A 120 -27.88 8.74 9.07
C PRO A 120 -28.49 7.32 9.10
N LEU A 121 -28.81 6.76 7.93
CA LEU A 121 -29.34 5.41 7.80
C LEU A 121 -28.24 4.35 7.58
N GLY A 122 -27.01 4.78 7.30
CA GLY A 122 -25.86 3.91 7.06
C GLY A 122 -26.05 2.94 5.89
N LEU A 123 -26.81 3.34 4.86
CA LEU A 123 -27.14 2.48 3.73
C LEU A 123 -26.04 2.45 2.66
N GLU A 124 -25.22 3.50 2.59
CA GLU A 124 -24.10 3.58 1.65
C GLU A 124 -22.86 2.91 2.23
N SER A 125 -22.20 2.07 1.43
CA SER A 125 -20.95 1.39 1.77
C SER A 125 -19.78 1.97 1.00
N CYS A 126 -18.57 1.85 1.55
CA CYS A 126 -17.35 2.16 0.82
C CYS A 126 -17.20 1.29 -0.43
N GLU A 127 -16.63 1.86 -1.49
CA GLU A 127 -16.43 1.16 -2.77
C GLU A 127 -14.99 1.33 -3.28
N ASP A 128 -14.39 0.25 -3.76
CA ASP A 128 -13.09 0.31 -4.43
C ASP A 128 -13.26 0.91 -5.83
N ILE A 129 -12.56 2.01 -6.10
CA ILE A 129 -12.66 2.79 -7.34
C ILE A 129 -11.39 2.73 -8.20
N GLY A 130 -10.35 2.05 -7.72
CA GLY A 130 -9.12 1.86 -8.47
C GLY A 130 -8.07 1.07 -7.71
N TYR A 131 -7.14 0.47 -8.47
CA TYR A 131 -6.10 -0.38 -7.91
C TYR A 131 -4.72 -0.03 -8.48
N ALA A 132 -3.69 -0.19 -7.66
CA ALA A 132 -2.30 -0.20 -8.10
C ALA A 132 -1.56 -1.39 -7.50
N TYR A 133 -0.75 -2.05 -8.33
CA TYR A 133 -0.04 -3.28 -7.96
C TYR A 133 1.46 -3.05 -7.95
N LEU A 134 2.12 -3.32 -6.83
CA LEU A 134 3.56 -3.18 -6.67
C LEU A 134 4.21 -4.55 -6.43
N TYR A 135 4.95 -5.01 -7.44
CA TYR A 135 5.71 -6.25 -7.39
C TYR A 135 7.14 -5.98 -6.90
N LEU A 136 7.52 -6.61 -5.79
CA LEU A 136 8.83 -6.38 -5.18
C LEU A 136 9.98 -6.84 -6.09
N GLY A 137 9.81 -7.93 -6.85
CA GLY A 137 10.82 -8.38 -7.82
C GLY A 137 11.10 -7.36 -8.92
N ASP A 138 10.10 -6.57 -9.33
CA ASP A 138 10.30 -5.49 -10.30
C ASP A 138 11.06 -4.31 -9.69
N LEU A 139 10.73 -3.94 -8.45
CA LEU A 139 11.43 -2.90 -7.69
C LEU A 139 12.91 -3.26 -7.47
N LEU A 140 13.20 -4.51 -7.10
CA LEU A 140 14.57 -4.99 -6.88
C LEU A 140 15.38 -5.05 -8.17
N ALA A 141 14.76 -5.44 -9.28
CA ALA A 141 15.44 -5.43 -10.57
C ALA A 141 15.73 -4.01 -11.09
N TYR A 142 14.80 -3.08 -10.84
CA TYR A 142 14.99 -1.65 -11.11
C TYR A 142 16.18 -1.11 -10.29
N SER A 143 16.23 -1.39 -8.98
CA SER A 143 17.33 -0.91 -8.11
C SER A 143 18.69 -1.52 -8.47
N ALA A 144 18.72 -2.76 -8.98
CA ALA A 144 19.93 -3.41 -9.48
C ALA A 144 20.40 -2.90 -10.85
N GLY A 145 19.69 -1.95 -11.47
CA GLY A 145 20.09 -1.33 -12.74
C GLY A 145 19.88 -2.21 -13.98
N SER A 146 18.97 -3.19 -13.89
CA SER A 146 18.67 -4.12 -14.99
C SER A 146 18.18 -3.38 -16.25
N PRO A 147 18.70 -3.71 -17.45
CA PRO A 147 18.52 -2.91 -18.67
C PRO A 147 17.06 -2.78 -19.15
N GLY A 148 16.13 -3.65 -18.74
CA GLY A 148 14.70 -3.53 -19.06
C GLY A 148 13.90 -2.53 -18.21
N TYR A 149 14.54 -1.88 -17.23
CA TYR A 149 13.88 -1.00 -16.26
C TYR A 149 14.55 0.37 -16.12
N ARG A 150 15.53 0.71 -16.96
CA ARG A 150 16.05 2.10 -17.04
C ARG A 150 15.06 2.95 -17.83
N ARG A 151 14.73 4.14 -17.31
CA ARG A 151 13.97 5.17 -18.02
C ARG A 151 14.65 5.58 -19.32
#